data_AF-U1WPQ8-F1
#
_entry.id   AF-U1WPQ8-F1
#
_cell.length_a   1.000
_cell.length_b   1.000
_cell.length_c   1.000
_cell.angle_alpha   90.00
_cell.angle_beta   90.00
_cell.angle_gamma   90.00
#
_symmetry.space_group_name_H-M   'P 1'
#
loop_
_entity.id
_entity.type
_entity.pdbx_description
1 polymer ?
#
loop_
_entity_poly.entity_id
_entity_poly.type
_entity_poly.pdbx_seq_one_letter_code
_entity_poly.pdbx_strand_id
1 'polypeptide(L)'
;MAVLEERPFCWYTLYTDFSRYRIWNYCLSLTTVEKDVGYTMKNRLCITPCGAAKIWDRHPERGGVPAKEAYISAFGVACHTYADTFFDHWIILSAKHGFLFPTDIVPENYDLAFNSGSPDIITTEALKQQAKEKGLNTFDEIFVVAGQKHIKVVREVFGTDCTYRFPLQGCKGIGYMLQKLKKAVQENKEIDHA
;
A
#
# COMPACT_ATOMS: atom_id res chain seq x y z
N MET A 1 -16.99 -77.82 -3.61
CA MET A 1 -16.17 -77.43 -4.78
C MET A 1 -15.43 -76.18 -4.37
N ALA A 2 -14.21 -76.31 -3.84
CA ALA A 2 -12.94 -76.19 -4.59
C ALA A 2 -12.80 -74.75 -5.14
N VAL A 3 -11.79 -73.93 -4.84
CA VAL A 3 -10.36 -74.19 -4.62
C VAL A 3 -9.76 -73.05 -3.77
N LEU A 4 -8.71 -73.40 -3.01
CA LEU A 4 -7.82 -72.57 -2.21
C LEU A 4 -6.76 -71.86 -3.07
N GLU A 5 -6.35 -70.65 -2.71
CA GLU A 5 -4.97 -70.18 -2.96
C GLU A 5 -4.67 -69.07 -1.92
N GLU A 6 -4.05 -69.40 -0.78
CA GLU A 6 -2.59 -69.39 -0.49
C GLU A 6 -2.06 -67.97 -0.15
N ARG A 7 -1.52 -67.86 1.08
CA ARG A 7 -0.88 -66.68 1.73
C ARG A 7 0.57 -66.52 1.20
N PRO A 8 1.57 -65.81 1.80
CA PRO A 8 1.66 -64.88 2.96
C PRO A 8 2.49 -63.59 2.67
N PHE A 9 2.54 -62.57 3.53
CA PHE A 9 3.69 -62.26 4.43
C PHE A 9 3.23 -61.08 5.34
N CYS A 10 3.16 -61.13 6.68
CA CYS A 10 4.13 -61.44 7.74
C CYS A 10 4.92 -60.24 8.31
N TRP A 11 4.38 -59.69 9.42
CA TRP A 11 4.99 -59.16 10.67
C TRP A 11 5.75 -57.81 10.63
N TYR A 12 5.61 -56.86 11.58
CA TYR A 12 5.45 -56.94 13.05
C TYR A 12 4.59 -55.77 13.62
N THR A 13 3.50 -56.08 14.38
CA THR A 13 3.38 -56.01 15.86
C THR A 13 4.06 -54.81 16.60
N LEU A 14 3.52 -54.03 17.57
CA LEU A 14 2.30 -53.93 18.39
C LEU A 14 2.38 -52.63 19.26
N TYR A 15 1.30 -52.32 20.01
CA TYR A 15 1.20 -51.52 21.27
C TYR A 15 1.23 -49.98 21.12
N THR A 16 0.35 -49.14 21.70
CA THR A 16 -0.87 -49.24 22.54
C THR A 16 -1.48 -47.83 22.57
N ASP A 17 -2.78 -47.65 22.33
CA ASP A 17 -3.82 -47.39 23.34
C ASP A 17 -3.50 -46.24 24.32
N PHE A 18 -4.26 -45.14 24.24
CA PHE A 18 -5.16 -44.74 25.32
C PHE A 18 -5.95 -43.46 24.96
N SER A 19 -7.27 -43.62 24.89
CA SER A 19 -8.22 -42.78 25.61
C SER A 19 -8.22 -41.26 25.33
N ARG A 20 -9.19 -40.80 24.53
CA ARG A 20 -10.43 -40.19 25.09
C ARG A 20 -11.34 -39.68 23.96
N TYR A 21 -12.36 -40.48 23.67
CA TYR A 21 -13.61 -40.00 23.09
C TYR A 21 -14.31 -39.05 24.06
N ARG A 22 -14.84 -37.93 23.56
CA ARG A 22 -16.21 -37.49 23.92
C ARG A 22 -16.79 -36.56 22.86
N ILE A 23 -17.62 -37.16 22.02
CA ILE A 23 -18.64 -36.51 21.22
C ILE A 23 -19.65 -35.86 22.18
N TRP A 24 -19.99 -34.59 21.96
CA TRP A 24 -21.25 -34.00 22.42
C TRP A 24 -21.92 -33.31 21.25
N ASN A 25 -23.06 -33.88 20.84
CA ASN A 25 -24.09 -33.21 20.06
C ASN A 25 -25.05 -32.46 21.01
N TYR A 26 -25.67 -31.40 20.48
CA TYR A 26 -26.82 -30.62 20.99
C TYR A 26 -26.57 -29.61 22.12
N CYS A 27 -26.90 -28.34 21.84
CA CYS A 27 -28.14 -27.66 22.28
C CYS A 27 -27.93 -26.18 22.64
N LEU A 28 -28.92 -25.35 22.27
CA LEU A 28 -29.32 -24.07 22.85
C LEU A 28 -28.49 -22.80 22.55
N SER A 29 -29.25 -21.82 22.08
CA SER A 29 -28.98 -20.39 22.02
C SER A 29 -28.15 -19.89 23.20
N LEU A 30 -26.93 -19.45 22.91
CA LEU A 30 -26.23 -18.48 23.72
C LEU A 30 -25.71 -17.43 22.76
N THR A 31 -26.29 -16.24 22.88
CA THR A 31 -25.69 -14.96 22.52
C THR A 31 -24.22 -14.97 22.94
N THR A 32 -23.33 -15.33 22.02
CA THR A 32 -21.94 -14.96 22.12
C THR A 32 -21.89 -13.47 21.88
N VAL A 33 -21.93 -12.73 22.98
CA VAL A 33 -21.36 -11.39 23.03
C VAL A 33 -19.90 -11.56 22.67
N GLU A 34 -19.58 -11.42 21.39
CA GLU A 34 -18.22 -11.23 20.91
C GLU A 34 -17.71 -9.99 21.63
N LYS A 35 -16.87 -10.21 22.64
CA LYS A 35 -16.08 -9.14 23.24
C LYS A 35 -15.01 -8.80 22.21
N ASP A 36 -15.37 -7.96 21.26
CA ASP A 36 -14.41 -7.22 20.45
C ASP A 36 -13.57 -6.37 21.41
N VAL A 37 -12.40 -6.89 21.78
CA VAL A 37 -11.30 -6.06 22.24
C VAL A 37 -10.98 -5.18 21.04
N GLY A 38 -11.52 -3.96 21.04
CA GLY A 38 -11.42 -3.00 19.95
C GLY A 38 -9.96 -2.70 19.60
N TYR A 39 -9.39 -3.50 18.69
CA TYR A 39 -8.25 -3.11 17.92
C TYR A 39 -8.77 -2.22 16.80
N THR A 40 -8.76 -0.91 17.03
CA THR A 40 -8.94 0.06 15.95
C THR A 40 -7.76 -0.13 15.01
N MET A 41 -7.97 -0.85 13.91
CA MET A 41 -7.04 -0.83 12.77
C MET A 41 -6.91 0.64 12.38
N LYS A 42 -5.74 1.23 12.62
CA LYS A 42 -5.50 2.62 12.22
C LYS A 42 -5.69 2.72 10.72
N ASN A 43 -6.50 3.67 10.28
CA ASN A 43 -6.71 3.88 8.86
C ASN A 43 -5.50 4.60 8.28
N ARG A 44 -4.80 3.99 7.32
CA ARG A 44 -3.50 4.47 6.80
C ARG A 44 -3.63 4.93 5.36
N LEU A 45 -3.08 6.11 5.05
CA LEU A 45 -2.97 6.65 3.70
C LEU A 45 -1.51 6.74 3.28
N CYS A 46 -1.15 6.13 2.15
CA CYS A 46 0.16 6.31 1.53
C CYS A 46 0.13 7.39 0.44
N ILE A 47 1.07 8.33 0.48
CA ILE A 47 1.24 9.41 -0.50
C ILE A 47 2.57 9.20 -1.21
N THR A 48 2.48 9.11 -2.54
CA THR A 48 3.61 8.88 -3.45
C THR A 48 3.84 10.09 -4.36
N PRO A 49 5.03 10.27 -4.96
CA PRO A 49 5.30 11.39 -5.86
C PRO A 49 4.77 11.13 -7.28
N CYS A 50 4.49 12.20 -8.02
CA CYS A 50 4.16 12.11 -9.45
C CYS A 50 5.36 11.84 -10.38
N GLY A 51 6.60 11.75 -9.89
CA GLY A 51 7.77 11.56 -10.76
C GLY A 51 7.98 12.66 -11.83
N ALA A 52 9.18 12.70 -12.43
CA ALA A 52 9.45 13.63 -13.53
C ALA A 52 9.04 13.01 -14.87
N ALA A 53 9.59 11.83 -15.17
CA ALA A 53 9.36 11.11 -16.41
C ALA A 53 7.94 10.53 -16.47
N LYS A 54 7.26 10.74 -17.60
CA LYS A 54 5.90 10.32 -17.87
C LYS A 54 5.81 9.44 -19.11
N ILE A 55 4.72 8.67 -19.24
CA ILE A 55 4.57 7.70 -20.33
C ILE A 55 4.71 8.35 -21.71
N TRP A 56 4.23 9.58 -21.86
CA TRP A 56 4.32 10.36 -23.10
C TRP A 56 5.74 10.77 -23.50
N ASP A 57 6.71 10.73 -22.57
CA ASP A 57 8.12 10.95 -22.93
C ASP A 57 8.67 9.79 -23.79
N ARG A 58 8.01 8.62 -23.74
CA ARG A 58 8.33 7.45 -24.56
C ARG A 58 7.28 7.17 -25.64
N HIS A 59 6.02 7.48 -25.36
CA HIS A 59 4.86 7.20 -26.20
C HIS A 59 3.99 8.47 -26.37
N PRO A 60 4.44 9.48 -27.14
CA PRO A 60 3.73 10.74 -27.30
C PRO A 60 2.31 10.60 -27.88
N GLU A 61 2.05 9.51 -28.60
CA GLU A 61 0.76 9.18 -29.23
C GLU A 61 -0.31 8.66 -28.27
N ARG A 62 0.07 8.34 -27.03
CA ARG A 62 -0.88 7.86 -26.01
C ARG A 62 -1.88 8.98 -25.65
N GLY A 63 -3.15 8.62 -25.56
CA GLY A 63 -4.18 9.47 -24.93
C GLY A 63 -4.06 9.47 -23.40
N GLY A 64 -5.13 9.92 -22.73
CA GLY A 64 -5.19 9.90 -21.27
C GLY A 64 -5.03 8.50 -20.68
N VAL A 65 -4.25 8.37 -19.61
CA VAL A 65 -3.98 7.09 -18.92
C VAL A 65 -4.21 7.21 -17.41
N PRO A 66 -4.44 6.09 -16.70
CA PRO A 66 -4.45 6.08 -15.24
C PRO A 66 -3.18 6.68 -14.63
N ALA A 67 -3.30 7.41 -13.53
CA ALA A 67 -2.19 8.11 -12.89
C ALA A 67 -1.04 7.16 -12.51
N LYS A 68 -1.34 5.93 -12.07
CA LYS A 68 -0.31 4.92 -11.76
C LYS A 68 0.51 4.48 -12.98
N GLU A 69 -0.02 4.65 -14.18
CA GLU A 69 0.64 4.32 -15.45
C GLU A 69 1.28 5.55 -16.11
N ALA A 70 0.76 6.74 -15.79
CA ALA A 70 1.25 8.01 -16.31
C ALA A 70 2.71 8.26 -15.93
N TYR A 71 3.14 7.82 -14.75
CA TYR A 71 4.42 8.19 -14.14
C TYR A 71 5.43 7.04 -14.20
N ILE A 72 6.42 7.14 -15.08
CA ILE A 72 7.33 6.03 -15.42
C ILE A 72 8.75 6.20 -14.87
N SER A 73 9.01 7.26 -14.10
CA SER A 73 10.32 7.46 -13.48
C SER A 73 10.65 6.30 -12.54
N ALA A 74 11.90 5.82 -12.54
CA ALA A 74 12.29 4.65 -11.73
C ALA A 74 11.96 4.80 -10.24
N PHE A 75 12.14 6.01 -9.69
CA PHE A 75 11.77 6.32 -8.31
C PHE A 75 10.26 6.35 -8.09
N GLY A 76 9.50 7.00 -8.98
CA GLY A 76 8.04 7.03 -8.89
C GLY A 76 7.44 5.63 -8.94
N VAL A 77 7.85 4.81 -9.92
CA VAL A 77 7.41 3.42 -10.06
C VAL A 77 7.73 2.62 -8.79
N ALA A 78 8.93 2.75 -8.22
CA ALA A 78 9.27 2.05 -6.98
C ALA A 78 8.40 2.49 -5.78
N CYS A 79 8.02 3.77 -5.70
CA CYS A 79 7.11 4.26 -4.66
C CYS A 79 5.68 3.72 -4.87
N HIS A 80 5.19 3.69 -6.11
CA HIS A 80 3.87 3.16 -6.47
C HIS A 80 3.79 1.66 -6.17
N THR A 81 4.79 0.88 -6.60
CA THR A 81 4.86 -0.55 -6.29
C THR A 81 4.88 -0.82 -4.78
N TYR A 82 5.64 -0.03 -4.02
CA TYR A 82 5.65 -0.13 -2.57
C TYR A 82 4.27 0.17 -1.97
N ALA A 83 3.61 1.24 -2.43
CA ALA A 83 2.27 1.61 -1.98
C ALA A 83 1.24 0.51 -2.29
N ASP A 84 1.22 0.01 -3.53
CA ASP A 84 0.35 -1.09 -3.98
C ASP A 84 0.56 -2.39 -3.19
N THR A 85 1.76 -2.61 -2.65
CA THR A 85 2.08 -3.85 -1.92
C THR A 85 1.64 -3.78 -0.45
N PHE A 86 1.73 -2.62 0.19
CA PHE A 86 1.58 -2.51 1.66
C PHE A 86 0.38 -1.68 2.12
N PHE A 87 -0.31 -0.97 1.22
CA PHE A 87 -1.38 -0.04 1.58
C PHE A 87 -2.65 -0.29 0.77
N ASP A 88 -3.78 -0.40 1.46
CA ASP A 88 -5.11 -0.46 0.84
C ASP A 88 -5.51 0.89 0.23
N HIS A 89 -5.02 2.00 0.83
CA HIS A 89 -5.31 3.35 0.41
C HIS A 89 -4.03 4.10 0.10
N TRP A 90 -3.88 4.51 -1.16
CA TRP A 90 -2.77 5.37 -1.57
C TRP A 90 -3.15 6.33 -2.69
N ILE A 91 -2.39 7.42 -2.78
CA ILE A 91 -2.57 8.49 -3.75
C ILE A 91 -1.22 8.98 -4.28
N ILE A 92 -1.29 9.71 -5.38
CA ILE A 92 -0.15 10.37 -6.01
C ILE A 92 -0.31 11.87 -5.82
N LEU A 93 0.73 12.52 -5.29
CA LEU A 93 0.79 13.97 -5.19
C LEU A 93 1.50 14.55 -6.42
N SER A 94 0.70 15.22 -7.25
CA SER A 94 1.09 15.90 -8.48
C SER A 94 1.15 17.42 -8.31
N ALA A 95 2.20 18.05 -8.84
CA ALA A 95 2.31 19.51 -8.84
C ALA A 95 1.26 20.20 -9.72
N LYS A 96 0.78 19.53 -10.78
CA LYS A 96 -0.26 20.06 -11.69
C LYS A 96 -1.67 19.72 -11.21
N HIS A 97 -1.87 18.47 -10.83
CA HIS A 97 -3.21 17.92 -10.61
C HIS A 97 -3.59 17.75 -9.12
N GLY A 98 -2.62 17.94 -8.22
CA GLY A 98 -2.81 17.69 -6.79
C GLY A 98 -2.90 16.21 -6.45
N PHE A 99 -3.87 15.82 -5.64
CA PHE A 99 -4.05 14.44 -5.19
C PHE A 99 -4.81 13.61 -6.23
N LEU A 100 -4.10 12.68 -6.85
CA LEU A 100 -4.64 11.71 -7.80
C LEU A 100 -4.77 10.33 -7.14
N PHE A 101 -5.92 9.69 -7.30
CA PHE A 101 -6.01 8.25 -7.09
C PHE A 101 -5.24 7.50 -8.18
N PRO A 102 -4.79 6.27 -7.94
CA PRO A 102 -4.08 5.46 -8.93
C PRO A 102 -4.87 5.27 -10.23
N THR A 103 -6.19 5.29 -10.14
CA THR A 103 -7.16 5.13 -11.24
C THR A 103 -7.60 6.45 -11.87
N ASP A 104 -7.28 7.60 -11.29
CA ASP A 104 -7.63 8.90 -11.89
C ASP A 104 -6.91 9.06 -13.23
N ILE A 105 -7.59 9.61 -14.24
CA ILE A 105 -7.00 9.78 -15.58
C ILE A 105 -6.14 11.05 -15.63
N VAL A 106 -4.88 10.89 -16.00
CA VAL A 106 -4.00 12.00 -16.41
C VAL A 106 -4.16 12.15 -17.93
N PRO A 107 -4.66 13.31 -18.41
CA PRO A 107 -5.10 13.43 -19.80
C PRO A 107 -3.96 13.46 -20.82
N GLU A 108 -2.82 14.05 -20.45
CA GLU A 108 -1.72 14.32 -21.37
C GLU A 108 -0.41 14.59 -20.61
N ASN A 109 0.69 14.72 -21.36
CA ASN A 109 1.98 15.10 -20.81
C ASN A 109 1.97 16.50 -20.20
N TYR A 110 2.86 16.72 -19.23
CA TYR A 110 3.12 18.04 -18.65
C TYR A 110 4.49 18.07 -17.97
N ASP A 111 5.08 19.25 -17.85
CA ASP A 111 6.33 19.44 -17.11
C ASP A 111 6.15 20.50 -16.02
N LEU A 112 5.71 20.04 -14.84
CA LEU A 112 5.56 20.87 -13.65
C LEU A 112 6.11 20.13 -12.44
N ALA A 113 6.89 20.86 -11.65
CA ALA A 113 7.46 20.38 -10.40
C ALA A 113 7.16 21.37 -9.27
N PHE A 114 6.99 20.85 -8.06
CA PHE A 114 6.91 21.68 -6.86
C PHE A 114 8.17 22.56 -6.74
N ASN A 115 7.94 23.85 -6.47
CA ASN A 115 8.94 24.94 -6.40
C ASN A 115 9.53 25.39 -7.75
N SER A 116 8.90 25.07 -8.89
CA SER A 116 9.29 25.67 -10.18
C SER A 116 8.86 27.14 -10.32
N GLY A 117 8.07 27.67 -9.38
CA GLY A 117 7.56 29.04 -9.41
C GLY A 117 6.50 29.29 -10.49
N SER A 118 6.07 28.24 -11.20
CA SER A 118 5.02 28.34 -12.20
C SER A 118 3.67 28.66 -11.54
N PRO A 119 2.86 29.57 -12.13
CA PRO A 119 1.50 29.82 -11.68
C PRO A 119 0.57 28.61 -11.87
N ASP A 120 0.98 27.63 -12.68
CA ASP A 120 0.22 26.41 -12.96
C ASP A 120 0.41 25.32 -11.89
N ILE A 121 1.22 25.59 -10.86
CA ILE A 121 1.34 24.69 -9.70
C ILE A 121 0.06 24.81 -8.87
N ILE A 122 -0.52 23.67 -8.51
CA ILE A 122 -1.67 23.63 -7.62
C ILE A 122 -1.36 24.31 -6.28
N THR A 123 -2.28 25.16 -5.82
CA THR A 123 -2.12 25.88 -4.56
C THR A 123 -2.39 24.98 -3.34
N THR A 124 -1.85 25.36 -2.18
CA THR A 124 -2.10 24.65 -0.92
C THR A 124 -3.59 24.68 -0.55
N GLU A 125 -4.31 25.75 -0.87
CA GLU A 125 -5.76 25.87 -0.66
C GLU A 125 -6.53 24.87 -1.52
N ALA A 126 -6.16 24.72 -2.80
CA ALA A 126 -6.76 23.75 -3.70
C ALA A 126 -6.47 22.30 -3.24
N LEU A 127 -5.25 22.03 -2.75
CA LEU A 127 -4.90 20.74 -2.16
C LEU A 127 -5.72 20.43 -0.90
N LYS A 128 -5.92 21.41 -0.01
CA LYS A 128 -6.77 21.26 1.18
C LYS A 128 -8.23 20.98 0.80
N GLN A 129 -8.72 21.61 -0.25
CA GLN A 129 -10.06 21.36 -0.76
C GLN A 129 -10.18 19.94 -1.33
N GLN A 130 -9.23 19.51 -2.18
CA GLN A 130 -9.17 18.14 -2.69
C GLN A 130 -9.09 17.11 -1.56
N ALA A 131 -8.31 17.37 -0.51
CA ALA A 131 -8.20 16.48 0.63
C ALA A 131 -9.53 16.28 1.37
N LYS A 132 -10.36 17.33 1.45
CA LYS A 132 -11.72 17.23 2.00
C LYS A 132 -12.66 16.47 1.07
N GLU A 133 -12.68 16.83 -0.21
CA GLU A 133 -13.58 16.24 -1.22
C GLU A 133 -13.32 14.74 -1.43
N LYS A 134 -12.06 14.34 -1.41
CA LYS A 134 -11.63 12.94 -1.57
C LYS A 134 -11.61 12.16 -0.25
N GLY A 135 -12.02 12.77 0.87
CA GLY A 135 -12.03 12.12 2.18
C GLY A 135 -10.63 11.76 2.70
N LEU A 136 -9.57 12.42 2.24
CA LEU A 136 -8.20 12.13 2.65
C LEU A 136 -7.91 12.56 4.10
N ASN A 137 -8.76 13.42 4.68
CA ASN A 137 -8.64 13.88 6.06
C ASN A 137 -9.21 12.89 7.09
N THR A 138 -9.74 11.73 6.66
CA THR A 138 -10.31 10.72 7.57
C THR A 138 -9.29 9.65 7.97
N PHE A 139 -8.03 9.79 7.56
CA PHE A 139 -6.96 8.84 7.86
C PHE A 139 -6.18 9.29 9.10
N ASP A 140 -5.92 8.36 10.01
CA ASP A 140 -5.22 8.61 11.27
C ASP A 140 -3.70 8.73 11.07
N GLU A 141 -3.19 8.00 10.07
CA GLU A 141 -1.77 7.88 9.79
C GLU A 141 -1.47 8.11 8.29
N ILE A 142 -0.54 9.03 8.03
CA ILE A 142 -0.12 9.41 6.68
C ILE A 142 1.32 8.97 6.46
N PHE A 143 1.49 8.07 5.51
CA PHE A 143 2.77 7.59 5.03
C PHE A 143 3.20 8.40 3.82
N VAL A 144 4.34 9.06 3.88
CA VAL A 144 4.86 9.81 2.74
C VAL A 144 6.09 9.09 2.19
N VAL A 145 5.86 8.32 1.13
CA VAL A 145 6.89 7.58 0.41
C VAL A 145 7.37 8.45 -0.75
N ALA A 146 7.97 9.59 -0.41
CA ALA A 146 8.39 10.60 -1.37
C ALA A 146 9.60 11.40 -0.86
N GLY A 147 10.17 12.23 -1.73
CA GLY A 147 11.25 13.15 -1.36
C GLY A 147 10.79 14.35 -0.53
N GLN A 148 11.75 15.07 0.06
CA GLN A 148 11.52 16.18 1.01
C GLN A 148 10.55 17.26 0.51
N LYS A 149 10.52 17.55 -0.79
CA LYS A 149 9.61 18.55 -1.38
C LYS A 149 8.14 18.19 -1.15
N HIS A 150 7.78 16.92 -1.33
CA HIS A 150 6.41 16.43 -1.14
C HIS A 150 6.05 16.41 0.35
N ILE A 151 7.00 16.03 1.22
CA ILE A 151 6.79 16.04 2.68
C ILE A 151 6.36 17.41 3.18
N LYS A 152 6.97 18.49 2.68
CA LYS A 152 6.58 19.87 3.07
C LYS A 152 5.12 20.16 2.71
N VAL A 153 4.75 19.91 1.45
CA VAL A 153 3.39 20.13 0.94
C VAL A 153 2.36 19.31 1.73
N VAL A 154 2.64 18.03 1.99
CA VAL A 154 1.74 17.16 2.76
C VAL A 154 1.50 17.72 4.17
N ARG A 155 2.55 18.14 4.88
CA ARG A 155 2.40 18.71 6.23
C ARG A 155 1.59 20.01 6.25
N GLU A 156 1.72 20.84 5.22
CA GLU A 156 0.95 22.08 5.10
C GLU A 156 -0.54 21.82 4.83
N VAL A 157 -0.86 20.74 4.11
CA VAL A 157 -2.23 20.35 3.77
C VAL A 157 -2.95 19.67 4.93
N PHE A 158 -2.34 18.64 5.52
CA PHE A 158 -2.99 17.77 6.51
C PHE A 158 -2.78 18.23 7.97
N GLY A 159 -1.92 19.22 8.22
CA GLY A 159 -1.75 19.82 9.55
C GLY A 159 -1.09 18.89 10.55
N THR A 160 -1.44 19.00 11.83
CA THR A 160 -0.82 18.23 12.94
C THR A 160 -1.72 17.17 13.53
N ASP A 161 -2.95 17.03 13.02
CA ASP A 161 -3.98 16.19 13.63
C ASP A 161 -3.86 14.70 13.22
N CYS A 162 -2.88 14.37 12.38
CA CYS A 162 -2.56 13.01 11.96
C CYS A 162 -1.11 12.64 12.31
N THR A 163 -0.85 11.33 12.37
CA THR A 163 0.50 10.81 12.58
C THR A 163 1.22 10.68 11.24
N TYR A 164 2.43 11.23 11.11
CA TYR A 164 3.22 11.10 9.88
C TYR A 164 4.28 10.01 10.00
N ARG A 165 4.46 9.25 8.91
CA ARG A 165 5.58 8.32 8.70
C ARG A 165 6.36 8.70 7.46
N PHE A 166 7.68 8.71 7.57
CA PHE A 166 8.59 9.05 6.47
C PHE A 166 9.59 7.91 6.24
N PRO A 167 9.18 6.79 5.59
CA PRO A 167 10.02 5.60 5.46
C PRO A 167 11.36 5.82 4.76
N LEU A 168 11.46 6.87 3.95
CA LEU A 168 12.64 7.24 3.17
C LEU A 168 13.49 8.33 3.83
N GLN A 169 13.08 8.85 5.00
CA GLN A 169 13.85 9.83 5.74
C GLN A 169 15.19 9.23 6.18
N GLY A 170 16.25 10.03 6.11
CA GLY A 170 17.62 9.60 6.43
C GLY A 170 18.35 8.88 5.29
N CYS A 171 17.69 8.55 4.17
CA CYS A 171 18.40 8.05 3.00
C CYS A 171 19.31 9.12 2.38
N LYS A 172 20.55 8.76 2.05
CA LYS A 172 21.57 9.67 1.51
C LYS A 172 21.32 10.14 0.07
N GLY A 173 20.34 9.55 -0.62
CA GLY A 173 19.99 9.90 -2.01
C GLY A 173 19.03 8.89 -2.65
N ILE A 174 18.63 9.17 -3.90
CA ILE A 174 17.62 8.40 -4.64
C ILE A 174 18.03 6.91 -4.79
N GLY A 175 19.31 6.62 -5.02
CA GLY A 175 19.81 5.24 -5.13
C GLY A 175 19.54 4.41 -3.85
N TYR A 176 19.80 4.99 -2.68
CA TYR A 176 19.50 4.34 -1.40
C TYR A 176 18.00 4.18 -1.16
N MET A 177 17.19 5.18 -1.55
CA MET A 177 15.74 5.09 -1.44
C MET A 177 15.19 3.95 -2.33
N LEU A 178 15.66 3.86 -3.58
CA LEU A 178 15.31 2.78 -4.50
C LEU A 178 15.67 1.40 -3.93
N GLN A 179 16.88 1.25 -3.39
CA GLN A 179 17.31 -0.01 -2.77
C GLN A 179 16.40 -0.37 -1.59
N LYS A 180 16.08 0.60 -0.73
CA LYS A 180 15.23 0.39 0.45
C LYS A 180 13.82 -0.05 0.05
N LEU A 181 13.20 0.63 -0.91
CA LEU A 181 11.87 0.29 -1.43
C LEU A 181 11.84 -1.09 -2.08
N LYS A 182 12.80 -1.37 -2.97
CA LYS A 182 12.87 -2.66 -3.67
C LYS A 182 13.10 -3.81 -2.71
N LYS A 183 13.98 -3.63 -1.73
CA LYS A 183 14.24 -4.63 -0.68
C LYS A 183 12.97 -4.93 0.11
N ALA A 184 12.24 -3.90 0.53
CA ALA A 184 10.99 -4.05 1.27
C ALA A 184 9.96 -4.87 0.49
N VAL A 185 9.72 -4.52 -0.79
CA VAL A 185 8.79 -5.26 -1.67
C VAL A 185 9.28 -6.70 -1.89
N GLN A 186 10.58 -6.91 -2.14
CA GLN A 186 11.16 -8.24 -2.37
C GLN A 186 11.06 -9.15 -1.14
N GLU A 187 11.25 -8.60 0.06
CA GLU A 187 11.15 -9.32 1.32
C GLU A 187 9.69 -9.38 1.85
N ASN A 188 8.75 -8.76 1.13
CA ASN A 188 7.37 -8.55 1.56
C ASN A 188 7.27 -8.02 3.01
N LYS A 189 8.17 -7.09 3.36
CA LYS A 189 8.27 -6.49 4.68
C LYS A 189 8.20 -4.97 4.57
N GLU A 190 7.19 -4.37 5.21
CA GLU A 190 7.04 -2.91 5.26
C GLU A 190 8.30 -2.26 5.89
N ILE A 191 8.71 -1.10 5.37
CA ILE A 191 9.91 -0.42 5.87
C ILE A 191 9.65 0.08 7.28
N ASP A 192 10.42 -0.39 8.26
CA ASP A 192 10.35 0.07 9.66
C ASP A 192 10.37 1.61 9.75
N HIS A 193 9.40 2.16 10.48
CA HIS A 193 9.20 3.60 10.61
C HIS A 193 9.92 4.10 11.87
N ALA A 194 10.84 5.06 11.69
CA ALA A 194 11.43 5.81 12.80
C ALA A 194 10.68 7.13 13.01
#